data_AF-A0A644YZ73-F1
#
_entry.id   AF-A0A644YZ73-F1
#
_cell.length_a   1.000
_cell.length_b   1.000
_cell.length_c   1.000
_cell.angle_alpha   90.00
_cell.angle_beta   90.00
_cell.angle_gamma   90.00
#
_symmetry.space_group_name_H-M   'P 1'
#
loop_
_entity.id
_entity.type
_entity.pdbx_description
1 polymer ?
#
loop_
_entity_poly.entity_id
_entity_poly.type
_entity_poly.pdbx_seq_one_letter_code
_entity_poly.pdbx_strand_id
1 'polypeptide(L)'
;MESRKTRGLNQDEASIFVMLEFNSDVDELYTQMQEEDGGWVLKAIEKRFKVLEINVDKRVMIAVLSIGDGVIGHCVKYVDDIALWSNEHKHSEITWDRFTQEIYPHGIPIL
;
A
#
# COMPACT_ATOMS: atom_id res chain seq x y z
N MET A 1 -11.02 11.14 -14.84
CA MET A 1 -10.58 9.73 -14.81
C MET A 1 -11.67 8.87 -15.41
N GLU A 2 -11.36 8.05 -16.42
CA GLU A 2 -12.23 6.91 -16.74
C GLU A 2 -12.41 6.07 -15.47
N SER A 3 -13.61 5.53 -15.21
CA SER A 3 -13.80 4.66 -14.06
C SER A 3 -13.02 3.37 -14.29
N ARG A 4 -11.81 3.29 -13.73
CA ARG A 4 -11.02 2.05 -13.75
C ARG A 4 -11.82 0.98 -13.03
N LYS A 5 -11.81 -0.24 -13.58
CA LYS A 5 -12.47 -1.37 -12.91
C LYS A 5 -11.74 -1.64 -11.60
N THR A 6 -12.50 -1.64 -10.51
CA THR A 6 -12.01 -2.05 -9.18
C THR A 6 -12.50 -3.45 -8.85
N ARG A 7 -11.82 -4.09 -7.91
CA ARG A 7 -12.24 -5.33 -7.27
C ARG A 7 -12.38 -5.14 -5.76
N GLY A 8 -13.18 -5.99 -5.15
CA GLY A 8 -13.17 -6.14 -3.70
C GLY A 8 -11.85 -6.76 -3.22
N LEU A 9 -11.59 -6.60 -1.92
CA LEU A 9 -10.55 -7.35 -1.24
C LEU A 9 -10.95 -8.84 -1.21
N ASN A 10 -9.98 -9.73 -1.38
CA ASN A 10 -10.17 -11.13 -1.05
C ASN A 10 -10.15 -11.33 0.48
N GLN A 11 -10.38 -12.55 0.95
CA GLN A 11 -10.48 -12.84 2.39
C GLN A 11 -9.18 -12.54 3.15
N ASP A 12 -8.02 -12.87 2.56
CA ASP A 12 -6.73 -12.69 3.21
C ASP A 12 -6.34 -11.21 3.26
N GLU A 13 -6.56 -10.48 2.17
CA GLU A 13 -6.37 -9.03 2.10
C GLU A 13 -7.28 -8.30 3.09
N ALA A 14 -8.56 -8.69 3.19
CA ALA A 14 -9.49 -8.11 4.15
C ALA A 14 -9.05 -8.35 5.60
N SER A 15 -8.55 -9.55 5.90
CA SER A 15 -7.99 -9.88 7.22
C SER A 15 -6.79 -9.00 7.57
N ILE A 16 -5.87 -8.82 6.61
CA ILE A 16 -4.69 -7.96 6.78
C ILE A 16 -5.12 -6.50 6.98
N PHE A 17 -6.08 -5.99 6.21
CA PHE A 17 -6.58 -4.63 6.35
C PHE A 17 -7.19 -4.39 7.73
N VAL A 18 -8.04 -5.29 8.21
CA VAL A 18 -8.64 -5.21 9.55
C VAL A 18 -7.55 -5.27 10.62
N MET A 19 -6.57 -6.15 10.47
CA MET A 19 -5.44 -6.21 11.39
C MET A 19 -4.70 -4.87 11.44
N LEU A 20 -4.39 -4.26 10.29
CA LEU A 20 -3.67 -2.97 10.22
C LEU A 20 -4.46 -1.80 10.83
N GLU A 21 -5.78 -1.79 10.66
CA GLU A 21 -6.69 -0.79 11.25
C GLU A 21 -6.59 -0.79 12.78
N PHE A 22 -6.59 -1.97 13.38
CA PHE A 22 -6.63 -2.12 14.85
C PHE A 22 -5.26 -2.36 15.49
N ASN A 23 -4.19 -2.50 14.70
CA ASN A 23 -2.86 -2.73 15.24
C ASN A 23 -2.23 -1.41 15.73
N SER A 24 -1.94 -1.36 17.02
CA SER A 24 -1.26 -0.25 17.67
C SER A 24 0.26 -0.25 17.44
N ASP A 25 0.86 -1.39 17.10
CA ASP A 25 2.32 -1.55 16.93
C ASP A 25 2.69 -1.98 15.50
N VAL A 26 2.29 -1.15 14.54
CA VAL A 26 2.63 -1.35 13.13
C VAL A 26 4.13 -1.19 12.88
N ASP A 27 4.82 -0.42 13.71
CA ASP A 27 6.26 -0.21 13.59
C ASP A 27 7.05 -1.50 13.84
N GLU A 28 6.71 -2.23 14.91
CA GLU A 28 7.30 -3.54 15.19
C GLU A 28 6.95 -4.55 14.09
N LEU A 29 5.68 -4.65 13.72
CA LEU A 29 5.23 -5.54 12.64
C LEU A 29 6.00 -5.29 11.34
N TYR A 30 6.11 -4.03 10.92
CA TYR A 30 6.82 -3.65 9.71
C TYR A 30 8.30 -4.05 9.76
N THR A 31 8.94 -3.86 10.92
CA THR A 31 10.34 -4.24 11.13
C THR A 31 10.53 -5.75 11.01
N GLN A 32 9.68 -6.53 11.69
CA GLN A 32 9.72 -8.00 11.63
C GLN A 32 9.53 -8.51 10.20
N MET A 33 8.54 -7.97 9.46
CA MET A 33 8.30 -8.35 8.07
C MET A 33 9.49 -8.05 7.14
N GLN A 34 10.30 -7.04 7.46
CA GLN A 34 11.50 -6.72 6.68
C GLN A 34 12.68 -7.67 6.94
N GLU A 35 12.67 -8.39 8.06
CA GLU A 35 13.72 -9.32 8.49
C GLU A 35 13.47 -10.75 8.03
N GLU A 36 12.22 -11.09 7.70
CA GLU A 36 11.83 -12.41 7.18
C GLU A 36 12.29 -12.68 5.72
N ASP A 37 12.34 -13.97 5.37
CA ASP A 37 12.56 -14.43 3.99
C ASP A 37 11.44 -13.89 3.08
N GLY A 38 11.78 -12.97 2.18
CA GLY A 38 10.81 -12.26 1.34
C GLY A 38 10.61 -10.79 1.71
N GLY A 39 11.10 -10.34 2.87
CA GLY A 39 11.03 -8.94 3.33
C GLY A 39 11.73 -7.92 2.42
N TRP A 40 12.52 -8.40 1.46
CA TRP A 40 13.15 -7.59 0.42
C TRP A 40 12.12 -6.91 -0.51
N VAL A 41 10.90 -7.45 -0.66
CA VAL A 41 9.82 -6.81 -1.42
C VAL A 41 9.32 -5.56 -0.71
N LEU A 42 9.12 -5.64 0.61
CA LEU A 42 8.69 -4.51 1.43
C LEU A 42 9.75 -3.39 1.43
N LYS A 43 11.04 -3.75 1.48
CA LYS A 43 12.16 -2.81 1.29
C LYS A 43 12.13 -2.15 -0.10
N ALA A 44 11.74 -2.88 -1.14
CA ALA A 44 11.62 -2.32 -2.49
C ALA A 44 10.46 -1.34 -2.61
N ILE A 45 9.31 -1.64 -1.99
CA ILE A 45 8.16 -0.73 -1.88
C ILE A 45 8.59 0.59 -1.20
N GLU A 46 9.23 0.49 -0.04
CA GLU A 46 9.72 1.65 0.72
C GLU A 46 10.69 2.49 -0.11
N LYS A 47 11.67 1.84 -0.76
CA LYS A 47 12.63 2.52 -1.62
C LYS A 47 11.95 3.24 -2.78
N ARG A 48 10.88 2.66 -3.36
CA ARG A 48 10.13 3.28 -4.46
C ARG A 48 9.42 4.55 -4.00
N PHE A 49 8.71 4.53 -2.88
CA PHE A 49 8.09 5.73 -2.29
C PHE A 49 9.13 6.82 -1.97
N LYS A 50 10.29 6.44 -1.42
CA LYS A 50 11.42 7.36 -1.17
C LYS A 50 11.93 8.04 -2.44
N VAL A 51 12.10 7.30 -3.54
CA VAL A 51 12.52 7.85 -4.84
C VAL A 51 11.49 8.82 -5.41
N LEU A 52 10.21 8.60 -5.11
CA LEU A 52 9.10 9.45 -5.53
C LEU A 52 8.86 10.62 -4.58
N GLU A 53 9.67 10.76 -3.52
CA GLU A 53 9.56 11.82 -2.50
C GLU A 53 8.19 11.86 -1.79
N ILE A 54 7.57 10.69 -1.62
CA ILE A 54 6.28 10.53 -0.92
C ILE A 54 6.52 9.86 0.43
N ASN A 55 6.13 10.56 1.50
CA ASN A 55 6.05 9.97 2.84
C ASN A 55 4.80 9.09 2.91
N VAL A 56 4.93 7.86 3.36
CA VAL A 56 3.82 6.90 3.36
C VAL A 56 3.75 6.21 4.71
N ASP A 57 2.53 5.99 5.21
CA ASP A 57 2.29 5.18 6.39
C ASP A 57 2.72 3.72 6.13
N LYS A 58 3.37 3.09 7.12
CA LYS A 58 3.80 1.69 7.05
C LYS A 58 2.62 0.73 6.84
N ARG A 59 1.43 1.06 7.34
CA ARG A 59 0.19 0.31 7.04
C ARG A 59 -0.06 0.24 5.54
N VAL A 60 0.12 1.34 4.83
CA VAL A 60 -0.06 1.41 3.37
C VAL A 60 0.95 0.52 2.66
N MET A 61 2.22 0.52 3.10
CA MET A 61 3.24 -0.34 2.50
C MET A 61 2.93 -1.84 2.70
N ILE A 62 2.45 -2.23 3.88
CA ILE A 62 2.02 -3.62 4.16
C ILE A 62 0.79 -3.97 3.33
N ALA A 63 -0.19 -3.06 3.21
CA ALA A 63 -1.36 -3.27 2.37
C ALA A 63 -0.98 -3.43 0.89
N VAL A 64 -0.05 -2.62 0.37
CA VAL A 64 0.48 -2.74 -0.99
C VAL A 64 1.15 -4.10 -1.21
N LEU A 65 1.92 -4.58 -0.23
CA LEU A 65 2.53 -5.91 -0.29
C LEU A 65 1.46 -7.01 -0.40
N SER A 66 0.38 -6.89 0.38
CA SER A 66 -0.74 -7.85 0.39
C SER A 66 -1.49 -7.87 -0.93
N ILE A 67 -1.94 -6.71 -1.43
CA ILE A 67 -2.72 -6.64 -2.69
C ILE A 67 -1.89 -6.92 -3.95
N GLY A 68 -0.57 -6.85 -3.82
CA GLY A 68 0.39 -7.23 -4.84
C GLY A 68 0.84 -8.69 -4.77
N ASP A 69 0.27 -9.50 -3.87
CA ASP A 69 0.61 -10.91 -3.63
C ASP A 69 2.11 -11.15 -3.36
N GLY A 70 2.81 -10.17 -2.79
CA GLY A 70 4.26 -10.22 -2.59
C GLY A 70 5.08 -10.18 -3.90
N VAL A 71 4.47 -10.02 -5.07
CA VAL A 71 5.17 -9.92 -6.35
C VAL A 71 5.59 -8.48 -6.59
N ILE A 72 6.90 -8.21 -6.67
CA ILE A 72 7.45 -6.85 -6.85
C ILE A 72 6.76 -6.10 -7.98
N GLY A 73 6.60 -6.75 -9.14
CA GLY A 73 6.06 -6.12 -10.33
C GLY A 73 4.64 -5.62 -10.11
N HIS A 74 3.83 -6.34 -9.34
CA HIS A 74 2.49 -5.91 -8.98
C HIS A 74 2.53 -4.78 -7.94
N CYS A 75 3.35 -4.96 -6.88
CA CYS A 75 3.52 -3.96 -5.82
C CYS A 75 3.94 -2.60 -6.39
N VAL A 76 4.92 -2.56 -7.30
CA VAL A 76 5.41 -1.32 -7.93
C VAL A 76 4.31 -0.63 -8.73
N LYS A 77 3.44 -1.37 -9.43
CA LYS A 77 2.33 -0.74 -10.15
C LYS A 77 1.36 -0.06 -9.19
N TYR A 78 1.06 -0.65 -8.03
CA TYR A 78 0.23 0.00 -7.00
C TYR A 78 0.92 1.22 -6.37
N VAL A 79 2.24 1.17 -6.15
CA VAL A 79 3.00 2.34 -5.68
C VAL A 79 2.91 3.48 -6.68
N ASP A 80 3.12 3.19 -7.97
CA ASP A 80 3.06 4.19 -9.04
C ASP A 80 1.63 4.76 -9.18
N ASP A 81 0.59 3.94 -8.94
CA ASP A 81 -0.81 4.41 -8.93
C ASP A 81 -1.10 5.37 -7.76
N ILE A 82 -0.67 4.99 -6.54
CA ILE A 82 -0.77 5.86 -5.35
C ILE A 82 0.00 7.17 -5.60
N ALA A 83 1.18 7.09 -6.21
CA ALA A 83 1.99 8.26 -6.52
C ALA A 83 1.36 9.17 -7.58
N LEU A 84 0.70 8.60 -8.59
CA LEU A 84 -0.07 9.36 -9.56
C LEU A 84 -1.17 10.15 -8.86
N TRP A 85 -1.97 9.49 -8.01
CA TRP A 85 -2.99 10.17 -7.21
C TRP A 85 -2.39 11.28 -6.33
N SER A 86 -1.26 11.00 -5.66
CA SER A 86 -0.55 11.95 -4.79
C SER A 86 -0.15 13.22 -5.55
N ASN A 87 0.38 13.05 -6.76
CA ASN A 87 0.79 14.15 -7.64
C ASN A 87 -0.40 14.97 -8.14
N GLU A 88 -1.49 14.31 -8.55
CA GLU A 88 -2.71 14.98 -9.01
C GLU A 88 -3.36 15.82 -7.91
N HIS A 89 -3.29 15.36 -6.65
CA HIS A 89 -3.90 16.01 -5.49
C HIS A 89 -2.92 16.88 -4.68
N LYS A 90 -1.65 16.97 -5.12
CA LYS A 90 -0.58 17.74 -4.45
C LYS A 90 -0.37 17.36 -2.98
N HIS A 91 -0.46 16.07 -2.69
CA HIS A 91 -0.11 15.52 -1.40
C HIS A 91 1.28 14.87 -1.47
N SER A 92 2.10 15.08 -0.44
CA SER A 92 3.41 14.43 -0.28
C SER A 92 3.40 13.39 0.85
N GLU A 93 2.25 13.22 1.51
CA GLU A 93 2.05 12.29 2.61
C GLU A 93 0.81 11.44 2.34
N ILE A 94 0.93 10.12 2.46
CA ILE A 94 -0.17 9.18 2.35
C ILE A 94 -0.35 8.46 3.68
N THR A 95 -1.37 8.89 4.43
CA THR A 95 -1.79 8.25 5.66
C THR A 95 -2.67 7.02 5.37
N TRP A 96 -2.86 6.18 6.38
CA TRP A 96 -3.80 5.06 6.27
C TRP A 96 -5.24 5.50 5.95
N ASP A 97 -5.74 6.55 6.62
CA ASP A 97 -7.07 7.10 6.36
C ASP A 97 -7.22 7.58 4.92
N ARG A 98 -6.22 8.29 4.39
CA ARG A 98 -6.24 8.77 3.02
C ARG A 98 -6.27 7.62 2.03
N PHE A 99 -5.46 6.59 2.28
CA PHE A 99 -5.45 5.39 1.45
C PHE A 99 -6.82 4.71 1.39
N THR A 100 -7.51 4.57 2.52
CA THR A 100 -8.81 3.87 2.59
C THR A 100 -10.01 4.73 2.21
N GLN A 101 -9.98 6.05 2.43
CA GLN A 101 -11.13 6.94 2.23
C GLN A 101 -11.05 7.79 0.96
N GLU A 102 -9.84 8.04 0.44
CA GLU A 102 -9.64 8.95 -0.70
C GLU A 102 -9.06 8.23 -1.93
N ILE A 103 -8.05 7.37 -1.74
CA ILE A 103 -7.37 6.69 -2.85
C ILE A 103 -8.17 5.48 -3.31
N TYR A 104 -8.48 4.55 -2.40
CA TYR A 104 -9.21 3.31 -2.69
C TYR A 104 -10.54 3.15 -1.90
N PRO A 105 -11.44 4.17 -1.86
CA PRO A 105 -12.70 4.07 -1.13
C PRO A 105 -13.68 3.05 -1.72
N HIS A 106 -13.47 2.64 -2.97
CA HIS A 106 -14.38 1.78 -3.73
C HIS A 106 -13.73 0.47 -4.18
N GLY A 107 -12.64 0.07 -3.51
CA GLY A 107 -11.90 -1.14 -3.79
C GLY A 107 -10.60 -0.90 -4.56
N ILE A 108 -9.91 -2.01 -4.84
CA ILE A 108 -8.54 -2.02 -5.38
C ILE A 108 -8.57 -2.04 -6.91
N PRO A 109 -7.75 -1.24 -7.61
CA PRO A 109 -7.70 -1.24 -9.06
C PRO A 109 -7.20 -2.59 -9.61
N ILE A 110 -7.78 -3.03 -10.73
CA ILE A 110 -7.30 -4.21 -11.47
C ILE A 110 -6.18 -3.75 -12.41
N LEU A 111 -4.93 -4.20 -12.17
CA LEU A 111 -3.69 -3.77 -12.84
C LEU A 111 -3.08 -4.81 -13.79
#